data_AF-A0A4R8RF76-F1
#
_entry.id   AF-A0A4R8RF76-F1
#
_cell.length_a   1.000
_cell.length_b   1.000
_cell.length_c   1.000
_cell.angle_alpha   90.00
_cell.angle_beta   90.00
_cell.angle_gamma   90.00
#
_symmetry.space_group_name_H-M   'P 1'
#
loop_
_entity.id
_entity.type
_entity.pdbx_description
1 polymer ?
#
loop_
_entity_poly.entity_id
_entity_poly.type
_entity_poly.pdbx_seq_one_letter_code
_entity_poly.pdbx_strand_id
1 'polypeptide(L)'
;MKASTALLPFTLLGAALGVDMAKYQPGTGVEAAFKPFLESCAQGPAAIVKLKQALLPTTGEKHWNHLPNATTVYSETAGQKVYNVYGVIQTRFDGGNCSIAYYSSRFTVLKDGKGAVRNTPHSGSLVLYDDYVVSPGESPTHIPC
;
A
#
# COMPACT_ATOMS: atom_id res chain seq x y z
N MET A 1 -53.19 19.45 -5.88
CA MET A 1 -52.67 18.07 -5.94
C MET A 1 -51.44 18.00 -5.03
N LYS A 2 -51.53 17.29 -3.91
CA LYS A 2 -50.40 17.01 -3.02
C LYS A 2 -49.77 15.70 -3.48
N ALA A 3 -48.47 15.70 -3.76
CA ALA A 3 -47.68 14.48 -3.86
C ALA A 3 -46.38 14.72 -3.09
N SER A 4 -46.30 14.07 -1.93
CA SER A 4 -45.14 14.03 -1.04
C SER A 4 -44.03 13.20 -1.68
N THR A 5 -42.82 13.74 -1.74
CA THR A 5 -41.62 13.00 -2.18
C THR A 5 -40.99 12.32 -0.98
N ALA A 6 -40.95 10.99 -0.98
CA ALA A 6 -40.28 10.19 0.04
C ALA A 6 -38.76 10.22 -0.17
N LEU A 7 -38.03 10.56 0.89
CA LEU A 7 -36.58 10.40 1.02
C LEU A 7 -36.24 8.91 1.20
N LEU A 8 -35.48 8.33 0.28
CA LEU A 8 -34.80 7.05 0.47
C LEU A 8 -33.37 7.32 0.95
N PRO A 9 -32.91 6.72 2.06
CA PRO A 9 -31.53 6.87 2.51
C PRO A 9 -30.61 6.02 1.62
N PHE A 10 -29.70 6.68 0.90
CA PHE A 10 -28.59 6.03 0.20
C PHE A 10 -27.63 5.47 1.26
N THR A 11 -27.65 4.15 1.44
CA THR A 11 -26.59 3.44 2.14
C THR A 11 -25.33 3.48 1.28
N LEU A 12 -24.30 4.18 1.75
CA LEU A 12 -22.97 4.20 1.12
C LEU A 12 -22.32 2.81 1.26
N LEU A 13 -22.53 1.95 0.27
CA LEU A 13 -21.72 0.75 0.08
C LEU A 13 -20.40 1.20 -0.55
N GLY A 14 -19.31 1.12 0.22
CA GLY A 14 -17.97 1.48 -0.23
C GLY A 14 -17.49 0.56 -1.36
N ALA A 15 -17.75 0.95 -2.60
CA ALA A 15 -17.10 0.36 -3.75
C ALA A 15 -15.65 0.88 -3.80
N ALA A 16 -14.68 -0.02 -3.62
CA ALA A 16 -13.31 0.26 -4.01
C ALA A 16 -13.29 0.45 -5.53
N LEU A 17 -13.31 1.70 -5.99
CA LEU A 17 -13.08 2.01 -7.40
C LEU A 17 -11.62 1.66 -7.70
N GLY A 18 -11.41 0.64 -8.51
CA GLY A 18 -10.07 0.30 -9.01
C GLY A 18 -9.47 1.50 -9.73
N VAL A 19 -8.20 1.76 -9.50
CA VAL A 19 -7.46 2.80 -10.21
C VAL A 19 -7.28 2.37 -11.66
N ASP A 20 -7.65 3.25 -12.61
CA ASP A 20 -7.40 3.04 -14.04
C ASP A 20 -5.92 3.26 -14.36
N MET A 21 -5.23 2.16 -14.68
CA MET A 21 -3.81 2.13 -15.02
C MET A 21 -3.56 2.08 -16.53
N ALA A 22 -4.56 2.34 -17.39
CA ALA A 22 -4.45 2.22 -18.85
C ALA A 22 -3.33 3.09 -19.49
N LYS A 23 -2.80 4.06 -18.76
CA LYS A 23 -1.71 4.94 -19.19
C LYS A 23 -0.37 4.66 -18.50
N TYR A 24 -0.30 3.64 -17.65
CA TYR A 24 0.94 3.30 -16.96
C TYR A 24 1.99 2.82 -17.96
N GLN A 25 3.16 3.47 -17.94
CA GLN A 25 4.33 3.02 -18.68
C GLN A 25 5.45 2.73 -17.67
N PRO A 26 5.94 1.48 -17.58
CA PRO A 26 7.05 1.18 -16.69
C PRO A 26 8.30 1.94 -17.13
N GLY A 27 9.02 2.53 -16.16
CA GLY A 27 10.31 3.17 -16.41
C GLY A 27 11.39 2.17 -16.81
N THR A 28 12.49 2.67 -17.38
CA THR A 28 13.69 1.89 -17.70
C THR A 28 14.26 1.24 -16.42
N GLY A 29 14.43 -0.08 -16.42
CA GLY A 29 14.97 -0.85 -15.29
C GLY A 29 13.94 -1.68 -14.50
N VAL A 30 12.67 -1.65 -14.88
CA VAL A 30 11.64 -2.55 -14.34
C VAL A 30 11.90 -3.98 -14.83
N GLU A 31 12.25 -4.88 -13.91
CA GLU A 31 12.62 -6.28 -14.21
C GLU A 31 11.48 -7.08 -14.85
N ALA A 32 11.80 -7.97 -15.80
CA ALA A 32 10.81 -8.78 -16.52
C ALA A 32 9.95 -9.68 -15.60
N ALA A 33 10.47 -10.07 -14.43
CA ALA A 33 9.71 -10.79 -13.40
C ALA A 33 8.61 -9.94 -12.74
N PHE A 34 8.74 -8.61 -12.83
CA PHE A 34 7.76 -7.63 -12.35
C PHE A 34 6.63 -7.37 -13.34
N LYS A 35 6.84 -7.68 -14.61
CA LYS A 35 5.84 -7.54 -15.67
C LYS A 35 4.50 -8.21 -15.33
N PRO A 36 4.40 -9.49 -14.90
CA PRO A 36 3.12 -10.08 -14.52
C PRO A 36 2.46 -9.42 -13.30
N PHE A 37 3.21 -8.74 -12.43
CA PHE A 37 2.65 -8.02 -11.28
C PHE A 37 2.16 -6.61 -11.66
N LEU A 38 2.93 -5.89 -12.48
CA LEU A 38 2.56 -4.57 -13.02
C LEU A 38 1.44 -4.64 -14.07
N GLU A 39 1.41 -5.71 -14.87
CA GLU A 39 0.34 -6.00 -15.83
C GLU A 39 -0.84 -6.73 -15.18
N SER A 40 -0.69 -7.24 -13.95
CA SER A 40 -1.84 -7.64 -13.13
C SER A 40 -2.52 -6.40 -12.57
N CYS A 41 -3.12 -5.59 -13.45
CA CYS A 41 -4.26 -4.80 -13.03
C CYS A 41 -5.35 -5.82 -12.67
N ALA A 42 -5.36 -6.25 -11.41
CA ALA A 42 -6.34 -7.20 -10.92
C ALA A 42 -7.71 -6.51 -10.99
N GLN A 43 -8.41 -6.73 -12.10
CA GLN A 43 -9.68 -6.11 -12.40
C GLN A 43 -10.80 -7.09 -12.06
N GLY A 44 -11.77 -6.58 -11.31
CA GLY A 44 -12.89 -7.38 -10.82
C GLY A 44 -12.55 -8.25 -9.60
N PRO A 45 -13.58 -8.69 -8.85
CA PRO A 45 -13.39 -9.32 -7.54
C PRO A 45 -12.50 -10.56 -7.56
N ALA A 46 -12.67 -11.43 -8.56
CA ALA A 46 -11.93 -12.69 -8.64
C ALA A 46 -10.42 -12.50 -8.84
N ALA A 47 -10.03 -11.58 -9.74
CA ALA A 47 -8.62 -11.30 -9.99
C ALA A 47 -7.95 -10.66 -8.77
N ILE A 48 -8.66 -9.75 -8.08
CA ILE A 48 -8.18 -9.12 -6.84
C ILE A 48 -7.96 -10.16 -5.74
N VAL A 49 -8.92 -11.06 -5.55
CA VAL A 49 -8.79 -12.15 -4.57
C VAL A 49 -7.61 -13.06 -4.93
N LYS A 50 -7.49 -13.47 -6.20
CA LYS A 50 -6.38 -14.29 -6.66
C LYS A 50 -5.02 -13.63 -6.42
N LEU A 51 -4.89 -12.33 -6.72
CA LEU A 51 -3.68 -11.56 -6.45
C LEU A 51 -3.38 -11.49 -4.95
N LYS A 52 -4.38 -11.18 -4.13
CA LYS A 52 -4.24 -11.14 -2.66
C LYS A 52 -3.77 -12.49 -2.09
N GLN A 53 -4.34 -13.59 -2.57
CA GLN A 53 -3.99 -14.94 -2.13
C GLN A 53 -2.60 -15.37 -2.62
N ALA A 54 -2.14 -14.89 -3.78
CA ALA A 54 -0.77 -15.10 -4.23
C ALA A 54 0.25 -14.32 -3.36
N LEU A 55 -0.12 -13.11 -2.92
CA LEU A 55 0.73 -12.29 -2.06
C LEU A 55 0.76 -12.78 -0.61
N LEU A 56 -0.41 -13.13 -0.04
CA LEU A 56 -0.59 -13.64 1.31
C LEU A 56 -1.53 -14.86 1.27
N PRO A 57 -0.99 -16.09 1.19
CA PRO A 57 -1.76 -17.32 1.17
C PRO A 57 -2.70 -17.47 2.36
N THR A 58 -3.84 -18.12 2.16
CA THR A 58 -4.85 -18.34 3.21
C THR A 58 -4.44 -19.39 4.24
N THR A 59 -3.30 -20.08 4.05
CA THR A 59 -2.79 -21.07 5.01
C THR A 59 -2.34 -20.43 6.32
N GLY A 60 -2.04 -19.12 6.30
CA GLY A 60 -1.53 -18.39 7.48
C GLY A 60 -0.04 -18.58 7.75
N GLU A 61 0.63 -19.42 6.96
CA GLU A 61 2.04 -19.78 7.17
C GLU A 61 2.98 -18.65 6.72
N LYS A 62 2.55 -17.79 5.78
CA LYS A 62 3.34 -16.66 5.30
C LYS A 62 3.06 -15.42 6.14
N HIS A 63 4.11 -14.80 6.67
CA HIS A 63 4.05 -13.52 7.41
C HIS A 63 4.80 -12.44 6.63
N TRP A 64 4.24 -11.24 6.58
CA TRP A 64 4.85 -10.11 5.88
C TRP A 64 4.93 -8.89 6.79
N ASN A 65 6.15 -8.48 7.15
CA ASN A 65 6.40 -7.39 8.09
C ASN A 65 7.16 -6.25 7.41
N HIS A 66 6.73 -5.02 7.63
CA HIS A 66 7.58 -3.85 7.38
C HIS A 66 8.37 -3.57 8.64
N LEU A 67 9.70 -3.52 8.51
CA LEU A 67 10.63 -3.20 9.58
C LEU A 67 11.35 -1.89 9.23
N PRO A 68 10.83 -0.74 9.69
CA PRO A 68 11.49 0.55 9.51
C PRO A 68 12.85 0.57 10.23
N ASN A 69 13.85 1.11 9.54
CA ASN A 69 15.20 1.31 10.07
C ASN A 69 15.48 2.80 10.31
N ALA A 70 15.24 3.65 9.31
CA ALA A 70 15.49 5.08 9.38
C ALA A 70 14.29 5.88 8.88
N THR A 71 13.94 6.93 9.61
CA THR A 71 12.86 7.86 9.26
C THR A 71 13.39 9.28 9.29
N THR A 72 13.22 10.01 8.19
CA THR A 72 13.62 11.41 8.06
C THR A 72 12.45 12.25 7.53
N VAL A 73 12.49 13.57 7.77
CA VAL A 73 11.52 14.48 7.15
C VAL A 73 11.98 14.76 5.73
N TYR A 74 11.16 14.39 4.75
CA TYR A 74 11.38 14.73 3.34
C TYR A 74 10.93 16.16 3.05
N SER A 75 9.72 16.52 3.49
CA SER A 75 9.17 17.86 3.34
C SER A 75 8.10 18.14 4.40
N GLU A 76 7.80 19.41 4.61
CA GLU A 76 6.79 19.84 5.57
C GLU A 76 6.09 21.11 5.08
N THR A 77 4.78 21.17 5.25
CA THR A 77 3.93 22.34 5.03
C THR A 77 3.15 22.65 6.32
N ALA A 78 2.31 23.70 6.30
CA ALA A 78 1.40 23.96 7.41
C ALA A 78 0.43 22.78 7.65
N GLY A 79 -0.06 22.14 6.58
CA GLY A 79 -1.10 21.11 6.65
C GLY A 79 -0.60 19.67 6.63
N GLN A 80 0.66 19.42 6.24
CA GLN A 80 1.18 18.06 6.04
C GLN A 80 2.66 17.95 6.41
N LYS A 81 3.07 16.76 6.83
CA LYS A 81 4.47 16.35 6.95
C LYS A 81 4.67 15.09 6.12
N VAL A 82 5.70 15.09 5.28
CA VAL A 82 6.10 13.94 4.48
C VAL A 82 7.37 13.34 5.09
N TYR A 83 7.29 12.08 5.46
CA TYR A 83 8.42 11.31 5.96
C TYR A 83 9.00 10.45 4.86
N ASN A 84 10.32 10.43 4.72
CA ASN A 84 11.03 9.34 4.06
C ASN A 84 11.27 8.25 5.10
N VAL A 85 10.89 7.02 4.79
CA VAL A 85 11.10 5.85 5.64
C VAL A 85 11.86 4.81 4.84
N TYR A 86 12.95 4.32 5.41
CA TYR A 86 13.78 3.28 4.85
C TYR A 86 13.73 2.06 5.75
N GLY A 87 13.69 0.87 5.17
CA GLY A 87 13.66 -0.34 5.95
C GLY A 87 13.72 -1.59 5.11
N VAL A 88 13.30 -2.69 5.72
CA VAL A 88 13.15 -3.97 5.05
C VAL A 88 11.72 -4.47 5.16
N ILE A 89 11.24 -5.00 4.05
CA ILE A 89 10.06 -5.83 3.95
C ILE A 89 10.52 -7.26 4.18
N GLN A 90 10.06 -7.89 5.26
CA GLN A 90 10.45 -9.23 5.64
C GLN A 90 9.33 -10.23 5.35
N THR A 91 9.61 -11.21 4.51
CA THR A 91 8.75 -12.38 4.28
C THR A 91 9.25 -13.55 5.12
N ARG A 92 8.41 -14.07 6.02
CA ARG A 92 8.68 -15.29 6.80
C ARG A 92 7.68 -16.37 6.45
N PHE A 93 8.11 -17.62 6.59
CA PHE A 93 7.22 -18.77 6.60
C PHE A 93 7.37 -19.52 7.92
N ASP A 94 6.25 -20.02 8.45
CA ASP A 94 6.25 -21.00 9.52
C ASP A 94 7.13 -22.19 9.09
N GLY A 95 8.03 -22.64 9.97
CA GLY A 95 9.00 -23.69 9.65
C GLY A 95 10.39 -23.22 9.18
N GLY A 96 10.63 -21.90 9.06
CA GLY A 96 11.99 -21.35 9.16
C GLY A 96 12.58 -20.64 7.94
N ASN A 97 11.81 -20.39 6.87
CA ASN A 97 12.32 -19.62 5.72
C ASN A 97 12.07 -18.13 5.92
N CYS A 98 13.10 -17.29 5.75
CA CYS A 98 12.99 -15.85 5.84
C CYS A 98 13.77 -15.16 4.71
N SER A 99 13.14 -14.18 4.08
CA SER A 99 13.78 -13.34 3.05
C SER A 99 13.41 -11.87 3.21
N ILE A 100 14.23 -10.95 2.69
CA ILE A 100 14.01 -9.50 2.76
C ILE A 100 13.98 -8.82 1.38
N ALA A 101 13.17 -7.78 1.24
CA ALA A 101 13.34 -6.73 0.23
C ALA A 101 13.62 -5.41 0.94
N TYR A 102 14.48 -4.56 0.38
CA TYR A 102 14.68 -3.20 0.86
C TYR A 102 13.58 -2.30 0.30
N TYR A 103 13.09 -1.38 1.13
CA TYR A 103 12.12 -0.39 0.69
C TYR A 103 12.57 1.03 1.02
N SER A 104 12.11 1.96 0.19
CA SER A 104 12.09 3.38 0.49
C SER A 104 10.69 3.90 0.21
N SER A 105 10.04 4.44 1.25
CA SER A 105 8.66 4.89 1.17
C SER A 105 8.54 6.35 1.57
N ARG A 106 7.51 7.02 1.05
CA ARG A 106 7.04 8.31 1.53
C ARG A 106 5.68 8.17 2.20
N PHE A 107 5.61 8.67 3.43
CA PHE A 107 4.38 8.74 4.20
C PHE A 107 3.96 10.20 4.33
N THR A 108 2.84 10.58 3.71
CA THR A 108 2.27 11.91 3.85
C THR A 108 1.22 11.91 4.95
N VAL A 109 1.52 12.61 6.05
CA VAL A 109 0.66 12.67 7.25
C VAL A 109 0.10 14.06 7.45
N LEU A 110 -1.20 14.17 7.72
CA LEU A 110 -1.87 15.43 8.02
C LEU A 110 -1.42 16.02 9.36
N LYS A 111 -1.39 17.35 9.41
CA LYS A 111 -1.18 18.14 10.61
C LYS A 111 -2.52 18.75 11.08
N ASP A 112 -2.64 19.02 12.36
CA ASP A 112 -3.78 19.76 12.91
C ASP A 112 -3.61 21.29 12.74
N GLY A 113 -4.62 22.06 13.16
CA GLY A 113 -4.58 23.53 13.08
C GLY A 113 -3.52 24.19 13.96
N LYS A 114 -2.85 23.43 14.84
CA LYS A 114 -1.71 23.88 15.66
C LYS A 114 -0.36 23.47 15.04
N GLY A 115 -0.38 22.81 13.89
CA GLY A 115 0.80 22.31 13.22
C GLY A 115 1.38 21.02 13.82
N ALA A 116 0.65 20.31 14.69
CA ALA A 116 1.07 19.01 15.21
C ALA A 116 0.65 17.89 14.25
N VAL A 117 1.50 16.89 14.07
CA VAL A 117 1.16 15.72 13.23
C VAL A 117 0.05 14.91 13.88
N ARG A 118 -0.97 14.53 13.11
CA ARG A 118 -2.11 13.74 13.57
C ARG A 118 -1.74 12.25 13.64
N ASN A 119 -1.12 11.83 14.74
CA ASN A 119 -0.67 10.44 14.94
C ASN A 119 -1.68 9.52 15.63
N THR A 120 -2.95 9.93 15.76
CA THR A 120 -3.99 9.05 16.29
C THR A 120 -4.26 7.91 15.29
N PRO A 121 -4.15 6.63 15.71
CA PRO A 121 -4.47 5.49 14.87
C PRO A 121 -5.88 5.61 14.27
N HIS A 122 -6.06 5.15 13.03
CA HIS A 122 -7.34 5.16 12.30
C HIS A 122 -7.98 6.55 12.11
N SER A 123 -7.26 7.64 12.37
CA SER A 123 -7.79 9.01 12.17
C SER A 123 -7.88 9.47 10.71
N GLY A 124 -7.46 8.63 9.76
CA GLY A 124 -7.35 8.99 8.34
C GLY A 124 -6.25 10.03 8.06
N SER A 125 -5.24 10.13 8.93
CA SER A 125 -4.17 11.12 8.81
C SER A 125 -3.10 10.78 7.77
N LEU A 126 -2.88 9.48 7.50
CA LEU A 126 -2.03 9.02 6.40
C LEU A 126 -2.80 9.15 5.09
N VAL A 127 -2.50 10.20 4.31
CA VAL A 127 -3.21 10.51 3.06
C VAL A 127 -2.53 9.94 1.82
N LEU A 128 -1.24 9.64 1.92
CA LEU A 128 -0.49 8.96 0.86
C LEU A 128 0.56 8.04 1.49
N TYR A 129 0.62 6.83 0.95
CA TYR A 129 1.67 5.85 1.16
C TYR A 129 2.24 5.54 -0.22
N ASP A 130 3.52 5.88 -0.42
CA ASP A 130 4.19 5.78 -1.71
C ASP A 130 5.49 4.99 -1.56
N ASP A 131 5.45 3.70 -1.89
CA ASP A 131 6.61 2.83 -1.99
C ASP A 131 7.33 3.06 -3.32
N TYR A 132 8.13 4.12 -3.37
CA TYR A 132 8.83 4.52 -4.60
C TYR A 132 10.06 3.65 -4.90
N VAL A 133 10.54 2.86 -3.93
CA VAL A 133 11.52 1.79 -4.14
C VAL A 133 11.09 0.55 -3.35
N VAL A 134 11.04 -0.59 -4.04
CA VAL A 134 11.03 -1.92 -3.44
C VAL A 134 11.99 -2.79 -4.26
N SER A 135 12.99 -3.38 -3.60
CA SER A 135 14.00 -4.19 -4.29
C SER A 135 14.56 -5.30 -3.40
N PRO A 136 14.59 -6.57 -3.86
CA PRO A 136 14.00 -7.07 -5.10
C PRO A 136 12.48 -6.91 -5.09
N GLY A 137 11.87 -6.76 -6.26
CA GLY A 137 10.42 -6.56 -6.31
C GLY A 137 9.61 -7.81 -5.88
N GLU A 138 10.20 -8.99 -5.90
CA GLU A 138 9.51 -10.27 -5.68
C GLU A 138 9.39 -10.67 -4.20
N SER A 139 8.56 -11.68 -3.90
CA SER A 139 8.44 -12.27 -2.57
C SER A 139 8.06 -13.76 -2.69
N PRO A 140 8.81 -14.71 -2.09
CA PRO A 140 10.06 -14.48 -1.36
C PRO A 140 11.19 -13.98 -2.26
N THR A 141 12.18 -13.30 -1.67
CA THR A 141 13.38 -12.85 -2.37
C THR A 141 14.52 -13.84 -2.18
N HIS A 142 15.61 -13.62 -2.90
CA HIS A 142 16.86 -14.36 -2.72
C HIS A 142 17.73 -13.84 -1.56
N ILE A 143 17.33 -12.75 -0.88
CA ILE A 143 18.12 -12.12 0.18
C ILE A 143 17.64 -12.67 1.53
N PRO A 144 18.49 -13.37 2.31
CA PRO A 144 18.09 -13.88 3.60
C PRO A 144 17.87 -12.76 4.62
N CYS A 145 17.02 -13.05 5.61
CA CYS A 145 17.08 -12.39 6.90
C CYS A 145 18.22 -12.99 7.74
#